data_AF-A0A453C625-F1
#
_entry.id   AF-A0A453C625-F1
#
_cell.length_a   1.000
_cell.length_b   1.000
_cell.length_c   1.000
_cell.angle_alpha   90.00
_cell.angle_beta   90.00
_cell.angle_gamma   90.00
#
_symmetry.space_group_name_H-M   'P 1'
#
loop_
_entity.id
_entity.type
_entity.pdbx_description
1 polymer ?
#
loop_
_entity_poly.entity_id
_entity_poly.type
_entity_poly.pdbx_seq_one_letter_code
_entity_poly.pdbx_strand_id
1 'polypeptide(L)'
;EYAGYEVLLGCLVAAVIIGFVVIYCHIRRRTRKIKSSKRDIEVGTASVEYEEVTCKQMSVKEIYAATENLHLSNIIGQGIAGKVYKGMLANGWPVAVKHIIKNEHAETFVREVTSLSHVKHPNLVSLRGYCDGQEECFLVYELCVNGNLSEWLFGKYIFEETTGCIM
;
A
#
# COMPACT_ATOMS: atom_id res chain seq x y z
N GLU A 1 -15.71 2.92 60.03
CA GLU A 1 -14.87 3.45 58.92
C GLU A 1 -15.20 2.85 57.55
N TYR A 2 -16.48 2.67 57.24
CA TYR A 2 -16.92 2.00 56.01
C TYR A 2 -17.27 2.97 54.87
N ALA A 3 -17.46 4.25 55.16
CA ALA A 3 -17.82 5.23 54.12
C ALA A 3 -16.69 5.52 53.12
N GLY A 4 -15.42 5.30 53.48
CA GLY A 4 -14.27 5.61 52.61
C GLY A 4 -14.02 4.57 51.50
N TYR A 5 -14.33 3.29 51.74
CA TYR A 5 -14.04 2.23 50.77
C TYR A 5 -15.03 2.25 49.58
N GLU A 6 -16.28 2.64 49.81
CA GLU A 6 -17.30 2.75 48.76
C GLU A 6 -16.91 3.83 47.72
N VAL A 7 -16.39 4.96 48.19
CA VAL A 7 -15.91 6.05 47.31
C VAL A 7 -14.70 5.59 46.49
N LEU A 8 -13.75 4.87 47.11
CA LEU A 8 -12.59 4.33 46.41
C LEU A 8 -12.97 3.26 45.38
N LEU A 9 -13.92 2.38 45.71
CA LEU A 9 -14.41 1.35 44.80
C LEU A 9 -15.12 1.98 43.58
N GLY A 10 -15.93 3.01 43.80
CA GLY A 10 -16.58 3.76 42.72
C GLY A 10 -15.58 4.42 41.76
N CYS A 11 -14.52 5.04 42.29
CA CYS A 11 -13.47 5.66 41.49
C CYS A 11 -12.71 4.64 40.63
N LEU A 12 -12.39 3.46 41.18
CA LEU A 12 -11.70 2.40 40.44
C LEU A 12 -12.56 1.85 39.29
N VAL A 13 -13.84 1.58 39.55
CA VAL A 13 -14.77 1.09 38.51
C VAL A 13 -14.93 2.13 37.38
N ALA A 14 -15.07 3.42 37.73
CA ALA A 14 -15.18 4.48 36.74
C ALA A 14 -13.91 4.59 35.86
N ALA A 15 -12.72 4.53 36.47
CA ALA A 15 -11.45 4.60 35.74
C ALA A 15 -11.29 3.42 34.75
N VAL A 16 -11.66 2.21 35.17
CA VAL A 16 -11.63 1.01 34.32
C VAL A 16 -12.59 1.16 33.13
N ILE A 17 -13.82 1.62 33.36
CA ILE A 17 -14.81 1.84 32.30
C ILE A 17 -14.31 2.88 31.29
N ILE A 18 -13.75 4.00 31.76
CA ILE A 18 -13.19 5.04 30.88
C ILE A 18 -12.03 4.46 30.05
N GLY A 19 -11.14 3.68 30.65
CA GLY A 19 -10.06 3.00 29.94
C GLY A 19 -10.57 2.08 28.82
N PHE A 20 -11.57 1.24 29.11
CA PHE A 20 -12.20 0.38 28.10
C PHE A 20 -12.88 1.18 26.99
N VAL A 21 -13.59 2.27 27.31
CA VAL A 21 -14.24 3.13 26.32
C VAL A 21 -13.19 3.81 25.43
N VAL A 22 -12.08 4.29 25.99
CA VAL A 22 -10.98 4.90 25.22
C VAL A 22 -10.33 3.87 24.31
N ILE A 23 -10.00 2.67 24.82
CA ILE A 23 -9.41 1.58 24.02
C ILE A 23 -10.37 1.15 22.91
N TYR A 24 -11.64 0.93 23.23
CA TYR A 24 -12.67 0.59 22.25
C TYR A 24 -12.84 1.69 21.20
N CYS A 25 -12.87 2.97 21.62
CA CYS A 25 -12.92 4.10 20.70
C CYS A 25 -11.66 4.18 19.83
N HIS A 26 -10.49 3.87 20.36
CA HIS A 26 -9.24 3.88 19.62
C HIS A 26 -9.20 2.76 18.57
N ILE A 27 -9.62 1.54 18.95
CA ILE A 27 -9.76 0.40 18.03
C ILE A 27 -10.81 0.71 16.96
N ARG A 28 -11.97 1.26 17.35
CA ARG A 28 -13.05 1.62 16.44
C ARG A 28 -12.67 2.77 15.50
N ARG A 29 -11.89 3.75 15.95
CA ARG A 29 -11.33 4.81 15.09
C ARG A 29 -10.31 4.23 14.11
N ARG A 30 -9.49 3.27 14.54
CA ARG A 30 -8.52 2.56 13.68
C ARG A 30 -9.23 1.73 12.60
N THR A 31 -10.30 1.01 12.94
CA THR A 31 -11.08 0.25 11.96
C THR A 31 -11.96 1.15 11.07
N ARG A 32 -12.45 2.28 11.57
CA ARG A 32 -13.19 3.27 10.75
C ARG A 32 -12.31 3.98 9.72
N LYS A 33 -11.04 4.28 9.99
CA LYS A 33 -10.11 4.75 8.96
C LYS A 33 -9.96 3.74 7.81
N ILE A 34 -9.91 2.45 8.14
CA ILE A 34 -9.84 1.35 7.15
C ILE A 34 -11.16 1.23 6.37
N LYS A 35 -12.32 1.37 7.01
CA LYS A 35 -13.65 1.32 6.35
C LYS A 35 -14.05 2.60 5.61
N SER A 36 -13.48 3.75 5.95
CA SER A 36 -13.83 5.05 5.32
C SER A 36 -13.34 5.16 3.88
N SER A 37 -12.39 4.31 3.47
CA SER A 37 -11.97 4.20 2.07
C SER A 37 -12.91 3.33 1.21
N LYS A 38 -14.06 2.89 1.74
CA LYS A 38 -14.96 1.93 1.09
C LYS A 38 -16.44 2.35 1.06
N ARG A 39 -16.77 3.63 0.86
CA ARG A 39 -18.15 4.08 0.62
C ARG A 39 -18.24 5.07 -0.56
N ASP A 40 -18.67 4.50 -1.68
CA ASP A 40 -19.67 4.98 -2.65
C ASP A 40 -19.63 6.45 -3.09
N ILE A 41 -19.24 6.69 -4.35
CA ILE A 41 -19.76 7.82 -5.14
C ILE A 41 -20.08 7.33 -6.55
N GLU A 42 -21.39 7.26 -6.84
CA GLU A 42 -21.94 7.18 -8.19
C GLU A 42 -21.68 8.50 -8.94
N VAL A 43 -21.41 8.33 -10.23
CA VAL A 43 -20.90 9.30 -11.20
C VAL A 43 -21.89 10.41 -11.51
N GLY A 44 -21.38 11.64 -11.61
CA GLY A 44 -22.06 12.71 -12.34
C GLY A 44 -21.23 13.98 -12.41
N THR A 45 -20.44 14.16 -13.48
CA THR A 45 -20.45 15.33 -14.37
C THR A 45 -19.18 15.34 -15.25
N ALA A 46 -19.39 15.60 -16.54
CA ALA A 46 -18.34 15.66 -17.55
C ALA A 46 -17.51 16.94 -17.43
N SER A 47 -16.23 16.83 -17.09
CA SER A 47 -15.16 17.77 -17.46
C SER A 47 -13.81 17.23 -16.94
N VAL A 48 -12.88 16.94 -17.87
CA VAL A 48 -11.45 16.60 -17.68
C VAL A 48 -11.13 15.91 -16.34
N GLU A 49 -11.26 14.59 -16.31
CA GLU A 49 -10.91 13.75 -15.16
C GLU A 49 -9.39 13.84 -14.87
N TYR A 50 -9.03 14.71 -13.93
CA TYR A 50 -7.86 14.44 -13.10
C TYR A 50 -8.29 13.30 -12.17
N GLU A 51 -8.13 12.06 -12.63
CA GLU A 51 -8.46 10.88 -11.83
C GLU A 51 -7.63 10.96 -10.54
N GLU A 52 -8.29 11.25 -9.42
CA GLU A 52 -7.64 11.32 -8.12
C GLU A 52 -6.99 9.96 -7.90
N VAL A 53 -5.65 9.90 -8.03
CA VAL A 53 -4.88 8.66 -8.00
C VAL A 53 -4.88 8.13 -6.58
N THR A 54 -6.00 7.62 -6.10
CA THR A 54 -6.12 6.99 -4.80
C THR A 54 -5.55 5.58 -4.89
N CYS A 55 -4.80 5.16 -3.87
CA CYS A 55 -4.23 3.83 -3.84
C CYS A 55 -5.35 2.79 -3.72
N LYS A 56 -5.52 1.97 -4.76
CA LYS A 56 -6.62 1.01 -4.90
C LYS A 56 -6.18 -0.43 -4.58
N GLN A 57 -7.01 -1.18 -3.87
CA GLN A 57 -6.83 -2.62 -3.75
C GLN A 57 -7.30 -3.31 -5.04
N MET A 58 -6.43 -4.11 -5.65
CA MET A 58 -6.63 -4.76 -6.95
C MET A 58 -6.72 -6.28 -6.77
N SER A 59 -7.39 -6.94 -7.71
CA SER A 59 -7.45 -8.42 -7.70
C SER A 59 -6.18 -9.02 -8.29
N VAL A 60 -5.80 -10.23 -7.85
CA VAL A 60 -4.65 -10.95 -8.42
C VAL A 60 -4.83 -11.11 -9.94
N LYS A 61 -6.05 -11.43 -10.40
CA LYS A 61 -6.38 -11.54 -11.83
C LYS A 61 -6.04 -10.27 -12.61
N GLU A 62 -6.31 -9.10 -12.03
CA GLU A 62 -6.01 -7.80 -12.65
C GLU A 62 -4.49 -7.58 -12.78
N ILE A 63 -3.71 -7.97 -11.76
CA ILE A 63 -2.25 -7.90 -11.81
C ILE A 63 -1.66 -8.83 -12.87
N TYR A 64 -2.13 -10.08 -12.92
CA TYR A 64 -1.67 -11.05 -13.90
C TYR A 64 -2.04 -10.63 -15.32
N ALA A 65 -3.24 -10.08 -15.53
CA ALA A 65 -3.62 -9.51 -16.82
C ALA A 65 -2.72 -8.33 -17.22
N ALA A 66 -2.41 -7.43 -16.27
CA ALA A 66 -1.60 -6.25 -16.53
C ALA A 66 -0.12 -6.56 -16.84
N THR A 67 0.39 -7.69 -16.38
CA THR A 67 1.81 -8.09 -16.48
C THR A 67 2.05 -9.22 -17.47
N GLU A 68 1.03 -9.62 -18.23
CA GLU A 68 1.06 -10.79 -19.13
C GLU A 68 1.45 -12.08 -18.40
N ASN A 69 0.84 -12.32 -17.24
CA ASN A 69 1.14 -13.41 -16.31
C ASN A 69 2.59 -13.36 -15.79
N LEU A 70 3.05 -12.18 -15.37
CA LEU A 70 4.41 -11.97 -14.84
C LEU A 70 5.49 -12.46 -15.82
N HIS A 71 5.29 -12.19 -17.12
CA HIS A 71 6.17 -12.67 -18.18
C HIS A 71 7.62 -12.17 -17.97
N LEU A 72 8.61 -13.03 -18.24
CA LEU A 72 10.02 -12.71 -17.97
C LEU A 72 10.53 -11.51 -18.76
N SER A 73 10.01 -11.28 -19.98
CA SER A 73 10.38 -10.10 -20.79
C SER A 73 9.95 -8.78 -20.16
N ASN A 74 9.01 -8.82 -19.21
CA ASN A 74 8.49 -7.62 -18.56
C ASN A 74 9.26 -7.28 -17.28
N ILE A 75 10.26 -8.08 -16.87
CA ILE A 75 11.09 -7.75 -15.71
C ILE A 75 11.91 -6.48 -16.00
N ILE A 76 11.75 -5.48 -15.14
CA ILE A 76 12.48 -4.21 -15.19
C ILE A 76 13.39 -4.00 -13.98
N GLY A 77 13.33 -4.88 -12.99
CA GLY A 77 14.24 -4.87 -11.85
C GLY A 77 14.05 -6.08 -10.94
N GLN A 78 15.06 -6.37 -10.15
CA GLN A 78 15.03 -7.41 -9.14
C GLN A 78 15.80 -6.92 -7.91
N GLY A 79 15.22 -7.13 -6.73
CA GLY A 79 15.86 -6.82 -5.46
C GLY A 79 15.52 -7.85 -4.40
N ILE A 80 15.95 -7.60 -3.16
CA ILE A 80 15.73 -8.51 -2.03
C ILE A 80 14.25 -8.81 -1.80
N ALA A 81 13.39 -7.82 -1.98
CA ALA A 81 11.95 -7.95 -1.74
C ALA A 81 11.20 -8.63 -2.90
N GLY A 82 11.90 -9.02 -3.97
CA GLY A 82 11.33 -9.70 -5.14
C GLY A 82 11.58 -8.98 -6.47
N LYS A 83 10.80 -9.34 -7.48
CA LYS A 83 10.93 -8.88 -8.87
C LYS A 83 9.95 -7.75 -9.17
N VAL A 84 10.35 -6.85 -10.06
CA VAL A 84 9.50 -5.77 -10.56
C VAL A 84 9.26 -5.93 -12.04
N TYR A 85 7.98 -5.90 -12.41
CA TYR A 85 7.50 -6.12 -13.75
C TYR A 85 6.88 -4.84 -14.30
N LYS A 86 7.18 -4.52 -15.56
CA LYS A 86 6.41 -3.56 -16.33
C LYS A 86 5.03 -4.15 -16.63
N GLY A 87 4.00 -3.32 -16.59
CA GLY A 87 2.65 -3.72 -16.96
C GLY A 87 1.81 -2.57 -17.49
N MET A 88 0.61 -2.91 -17.94
CA MET A 88 -0.41 -1.98 -18.40
C MET A 88 -1.75 -2.33 -17.76
N LEU A 89 -2.29 -1.40 -16.98
CA LEU A 89 -3.62 -1.58 -16.38
C LEU A 89 -4.71 -1.51 -17.47
N ALA A 90 -5.91 -2.02 -17.16
CA ALA A 90 -7.04 -2.05 -18.09
C ALA A 90 -7.49 -0.65 -18.57
N ASN A 91 -7.21 0.39 -17.79
CA ASN A 91 -7.44 1.79 -18.15
C ASN A 91 -6.30 2.39 -19.01
N GLY A 92 -5.33 1.58 -19.45
CA GLY A 92 -4.21 1.99 -20.31
C GLY A 92 -3.03 2.60 -19.55
N TRP A 93 -3.07 2.66 -18.22
CA TRP A 93 -1.97 3.24 -17.45
C TRP A 93 -0.75 2.32 -17.39
N PRO A 94 0.45 2.81 -17.76
CA PRO A 94 1.68 2.05 -17.58
C PRO A 94 2.07 2.01 -16.10
N VAL A 95 2.41 0.81 -15.63
CA VAL A 95 2.71 0.57 -14.21
C VAL A 95 3.98 -0.26 -14.01
N ALA A 96 4.58 -0.10 -12.83
CA ALA A 96 5.60 -0.99 -12.30
C ALA A 96 4.99 -1.82 -11.17
N VAL A 97 4.98 -3.14 -11.34
CA VAL A 97 4.38 -4.11 -10.42
C VAL A 97 5.50 -4.83 -9.68
N LYS A 98 5.68 -4.52 -8.39
CA LYS A 98 6.62 -5.22 -7.51
C LYS A 98 5.92 -6.44 -6.91
N HIS A 99 6.39 -7.62 -7.28
CA HIS A 99 5.95 -8.90 -6.72
C HIS A 99 6.77 -9.22 -5.46
N ILE A 100 6.07 -9.39 -4.34
CA ILE A 100 6.63 -9.68 -3.02
C ILE A 100 6.12 -11.04 -2.56
N ILE A 101 7.04 -11.94 -2.19
CA ILE A 101 6.70 -13.24 -1.61
C ILE A 101 6.30 -13.01 -0.15
N LYS A 102 5.06 -13.38 0.21
CA LYS A 102 4.44 -12.97 1.49
C LYS A 102 5.18 -13.51 2.72
N ASN A 103 5.70 -14.73 2.66
CA ASN A 103 6.33 -15.37 3.81
C ASN A 103 7.66 -14.74 4.22
N GLU A 104 8.37 -14.09 3.29
CA GLU A 104 9.70 -13.54 3.54
C GLU A 104 9.66 -12.04 3.83
N HIS A 105 8.68 -11.32 3.26
CA HIS A 105 8.67 -9.86 3.21
C HIS A 105 7.29 -9.21 3.44
N ALA A 106 6.40 -9.87 4.18
CA ALA A 106 5.08 -9.32 4.51
C ALA A 106 5.16 -7.96 5.23
N GLU A 107 6.12 -7.77 6.12
CA GLU A 107 6.33 -6.49 6.82
C GLU A 107 6.71 -5.37 5.87
N THR A 108 7.49 -5.67 4.82
CA THR A 108 7.84 -4.72 3.77
C THR A 108 6.60 -4.27 3.00
N PHE A 109 5.74 -5.22 2.63
CA PHE A 109 4.45 -4.91 1.99
C PHE A 109 3.57 -4.02 2.86
N VAL A 110 3.33 -4.40 4.13
CA VAL A 110 2.48 -3.63 5.04
C VAL A 110 3.03 -2.22 5.26
N ARG A 111 4.35 -2.09 5.40
CA ARG A 111 5.02 -0.79 5.57
C ARG A 111 4.82 0.10 4.35
N GLU A 112 5.07 -0.42 3.15
CA GLU A 112 4.92 0.34 1.90
C GLU A 112 3.47 0.77 1.68
N VAL A 113 2.49 -0.14 1.83
CA VAL A 113 1.06 0.18 1.71
C VAL A 113 0.65 1.25 2.73
N THR A 114 1.02 1.08 4.01
CA THR A 114 0.60 2.02 5.06
C THR A 114 1.21 3.41 4.86
N SER A 115 2.45 3.48 4.39
CA SER A 115 3.19 4.75 4.30
C SER A 115 2.94 5.50 3.00
N LEU A 116 2.73 4.78 1.88
CA LEU A 116 2.70 5.39 0.54
C LEU A 116 1.29 5.50 -0.06
N SER A 117 0.29 4.80 0.49
CA SER A 117 -1.09 4.82 -0.03
C SER A 117 -1.73 6.22 -0.08
N HIS A 118 -1.28 7.13 0.79
CA HIS A 118 -1.85 8.47 0.93
C HIS A 118 -0.87 9.58 0.53
N VAL A 119 0.31 9.25 0.01
CA VAL A 119 1.34 10.23 -0.34
C VAL A 119 1.33 10.46 -1.84
N LYS A 120 1.23 11.72 -2.23
CA LYS A 120 1.38 12.18 -3.62
C LYS A 120 2.29 13.39 -3.63
N HIS A 121 3.39 13.26 -4.37
CA HIS A 121 4.36 14.34 -4.50
C HIS A 121 5.05 14.24 -5.86
N PRO A 122 5.34 15.36 -6.55
CA PRO A 122 5.96 15.34 -7.88
C PRO A 122 7.31 14.61 -7.96
N ASN A 123 8.03 14.54 -6.83
CA ASN A 123 9.35 13.91 -6.72
C ASN A 123 9.31 12.54 -6.01
N LEU A 124 8.13 11.92 -5.90
CA LEU A 124 7.98 10.59 -5.31
C LEU A 124 7.10 9.74 -6.22
N VAL A 125 7.57 8.53 -6.53
CA VAL A 125 6.80 7.58 -7.34
C VAL A 125 5.51 7.20 -6.61
N SER A 126 4.39 7.47 -7.27
CA SER A 126 3.07 7.28 -6.71
C SER A 126 2.69 5.79 -6.66
N LEU A 127 2.36 5.31 -5.46
CA LEU A 127 1.65 4.04 -5.29
C LEU A 127 0.22 4.21 -5.82
N ARG A 128 -0.12 3.48 -6.89
CA ARG A 128 -1.45 3.45 -7.52
C ARG A 128 -2.35 2.37 -6.93
N GLY A 129 -1.76 1.26 -6.48
CA GLY A 129 -2.54 0.19 -5.91
C GLY A 129 -1.70 -0.91 -5.30
N TYR A 130 -2.39 -1.91 -4.76
CA TYR A 130 -1.78 -3.09 -4.18
C TYR A 130 -2.70 -4.30 -4.32
N CYS A 131 -2.12 -5.49 -4.22
CA CYS A 131 -2.86 -6.74 -4.13
C CYS A 131 -2.33 -7.54 -2.93
N ASP A 132 -3.23 -7.96 -2.05
CA ASP A 132 -2.95 -8.82 -0.90
C ASP A 132 -3.50 -10.22 -1.22
N GLY A 133 -2.68 -11.05 -1.88
CA GLY A 133 -2.99 -12.43 -2.19
C GLY A 133 -2.70 -13.37 -1.02
N GLN A 134 -2.98 -14.66 -1.18
CA GLN A 134 -2.76 -15.63 -0.11
C GLN A 134 -1.25 -15.88 0.14
N GLU A 135 -0.48 -16.11 -0.92
CA GLU A 135 0.97 -16.41 -0.84
C GLU A 135 1.83 -15.31 -1.46
N GLU A 136 1.22 -14.45 -2.29
CA GLU A 136 1.88 -13.41 -3.07
C GLU A 136 1.23 -12.06 -2.79
N CYS A 137 2.05 -11.03 -2.63
CA CYS A 137 1.61 -9.65 -2.52
C CYS A 137 2.17 -8.83 -3.68
N PHE A 138 1.42 -7.84 -4.14
CA PHE A 138 1.85 -6.96 -5.23
C PHE A 138 1.69 -5.50 -4.85
N LEU A 139 2.67 -4.68 -5.22
CA LEU A 139 2.59 -3.23 -5.15
C LEU A 139 2.63 -2.66 -6.57
N VAL A 140 1.69 -1.77 -6.87
CA VAL A 140 1.50 -1.21 -8.21
C VAL A 140 1.84 0.27 -8.15
N TYR A 141 2.97 0.62 -8.74
CA TYR A 141 3.47 1.98 -8.86
C TYR A 141 3.23 2.52 -10.26
N GLU A 142 3.25 3.85 -10.39
CA GLU A 142 3.41 4.44 -11.71
C GLU A 142 4.76 4.07 -12.33
N LEU A 143 4.78 3.87 -13.65
CA LEU A 143 6.03 3.54 -14.35
C LEU A 143 6.86 4.79 -14.61
N CYS A 144 8.09 4.82 -14.07
CA CYS A 144 9.09 5.81 -14.42
C CYS A 144 9.64 5.55 -15.83
N VAL A 145 9.20 6.33 -16.82
CA VAL A 145 9.57 6.15 -18.24
C VAL A 145 11.07 6.29 -18.51
N ASN A 146 11.78 7.08 -17.70
CA ASN A 146 13.21 7.33 -17.86
C ASN A 146 14.09 6.33 -17.10
N GLY A 147 13.51 5.28 -16.50
CA GLY A 147 14.27 4.31 -15.69
C GLY A 147 14.77 4.88 -14.36
N ASN A 148 15.75 4.21 -13.75
CA ASN A 148 16.32 4.60 -12.46
C ASN A 148 17.58 5.47 -12.63
N LEU A 149 17.89 6.28 -11.62
CA LEU A 149 19.05 7.19 -11.65
C LEU A 149 20.38 6.44 -11.75
N SER A 150 20.50 5.26 -11.14
CA SER A 150 21.72 4.45 -11.20
C SER A 150 22.09 4.07 -12.64
N GLU A 151 21.11 3.74 -13.48
CA GLU A 151 21.33 3.46 -14.90
C GLU A 151 21.86 4.69 -15.65
N TRP A 152 21.43 5.89 -15.29
CA TRP A 152 21.92 7.13 -15.90
C TRP A 152 23.35 7.47 -15.46
N LEU A 153 23.68 7.26 -14.19
CA LEU A 153 24.98 7.62 -13.62
C LEU A 153 26.07 6.61 -13.98
N PHE A 154 25.74 5.32 -13.97
CA PHE A 154 26.71 4.25 -14.10
C PHE A 154 26.50 3.42 -15.38
N GLY A 155 25.42 3.61 -16.13
CA GLY A 155 25.06 2.72 -17.23
C GLY A 155 24.43 1.42 -16.72
N LYS A 156 24.00 0.54 -17.64
CA LYS A 156 23.41 -0.76 -17.31
C LYS A 156 24.47 -1.74 -16.81
N TYR A 157 24.88 -1.60 -15.55
CA TYR A 157 25.60 -2.66 -14.87
C TYR A 157 24.59 -3.70 -14.34
N ILE A 158 24.83 -4.97 -14.68
CA ILE A 158 24.19 -6.11 -14.01
C ILE A 158 24.80 -6.17 -12.60
N PHE A 159 24.26 -5.38 -11.67
CA PHE A 159 24.50 -5.61 -10.25
C PHE A 159 23.45 -6.61 -9.77
N GLU A 160 23.88 -7.87 -9.62
CA GLU A 160 23.07 -8.94 -9.04
C GLU A 160 22.75 -8.73 -7.56
N GLU A 161 23.36 -7.73 -6.92
CA GLU A 161 23.01 -7.32 -5.56
C GLU A 161 23.00 -5.80 -5.48
N THR A 162 21.92 -5.25 -4.93
CA THR A 162 21.64 -3.81 -4.75
C THR A 162 21.45 -2.99 -6.03
N THR A 163 20.19 -2.88 -6.48
CA THR A 163 19.73 -1.61 -7.03
C THR A 163 18.57 -1.10 -6.20
N GLY A 164 18.88 -0.11 -5.38
CA GLY A 164 17.93 0.65 -4.60
C GLY A 164 16.87 1.27 -5.50
N CYS A 165 15.65 1.22 -4.96
CA CYS A 165 14.50 2.04 -5.28
C CYS A 165 14.21 2.24 -6.78
N ILE A 166 13.25 1.45 -7.26
CA ILE A 166 12.32 1.86 -8.33
C ILE A 166 11.29 2.87 -7.75
N MET A 167 11.72 3.69 -6.79
CA MET A 167 10.93 4.65 -6.00
C MET A 167 11.71 5.91 -5.68
#